data_AF-A0A843LX05-F1
#
_entry.id   AF-A0A843LX05-F1
#
_cell.length_a   1.000
_cell.length_b   1.000
_cell.length_c   1.000
_cell.angle_alpha   90.00
_cell.angle_beta   90.00
_cell.angle_gamma   90.00
#
_symmetry.space_group_name_H-M   'P 1'
#
loop_
_entity.id
_entity.type
_entity.pdbx_description
1 polymer ?
#
loop_
_entity_poly.entity_id
_entity_poly.type
_entity_poly.pdbx_seq_one_letter_code
_entity_poly.pdbx_strand_id
1 'polypeptide(L)' 'MDIVDKSWEVQKRIEERVRLLGKGKYGRVLKMARKPTKDEYSKTVMITGLGLFLIGGLGFAIYILVTRLPGWLGL' A
#
# COMPACT_ATOMS: atom_id res chain seq x y z
N MET A 1 -24.02 4.80 39.06
CA MET A 1 -24.16 4.20 37.72
C MET A 1 -23.01 3.23 37.60
N ASP A 2 -23.34 1.95 37.59
CA ASP A 2 -22.40 0.86 37.82
C ASP A 2 -21.44 0.71 36.64
N ILE A 3 -20.23 0.22 36.90
CA ILE A 3 -19.20 -0.06 35.89
C ILE A 3 -19.74 -0.98 34.78
N VAL A 4 -20.75 -1.79 35.12
CA VAL A 4 -21.51 -2.67 34.22
C VAL A 4 -22.27 -1.89 33.14
N ASP A 5 -22.99 -0.82 33.50
CA ASP A 5 -23.77 -0.03 32.54
C ASP A 5 -22.88 0.67 31.52
N LYS A 6 -21.75 1.22 32.00
CA LYS A 6 -20.76 1.88 31.16
C LYS A 6 -20.09 0.90 30.19
N SER A 7 -19.92 -0.36 30.62
CA SER A 7 -19.41 -1.43 29.77
C SER A 7 -20.40 -1.82 28.68
N TRP A 8 -21.70 -1.76 28.97
CA TRP A 8 -22.77 -2.06 28.02
C TRP A 8 -22.91 -1.01 26.92
N GLU A 9 -22.74 0.26 27.25
CA GLU A 9 -22.72 1.34 26.25
C GLU A 9 -21.50 1.26 25.32
N VAL A 10 -20.33 0.89 25.86
CA VAL A 10 -19.09 0.73 25.09
C VAL A 10 -19.20 -0.46 24.13
N GLN A 11 -19.78 -1.59 24.57
CA GLN A 11 -20.02 -2.73 23.70
C GLN A 11 -20.96 -2.38 22.54
N LYS A 12 -22.09 -1.72 22.81
CA LYS A 12 -23.02 -1.30 21.75
C LYS A 12 -22.38 -0.37 20.72
N ARG A 13 -21.59 0.62 21.17
CA ARG A 13 -20.89 1.56 20.28
C ARG A 13 -19.87 0.85 19.38
N ILE A 14 -19.18 -0.17 19.91
CA ILE A 14 -18.21 -0.96 19.15
C ILE A 14 -18.93 -1.89 18.17
N GLU A 15 -19.97 -2.59 18.62
CA GLU A 15 -20.75 -3.52 17.79
C GLU A 15 -21.42 -2.80 16.59
N GLU A 16 -21.96 -1.61 16.80
CA GLU A 16 -22.55 -0.79 15.73
C GLU A 16 -21.52 -0.35 14.68
N ARG A 17 -20.30 0.04 15.09
CA ARG A 17 -19.21 0.36 14.16
C ARG A 17 -18.68 -0.86 13.42
N VAL A 18 -18.59 -2.00 14.11
CA VAL A 18 -18.11 -3.26 13.53
C VAL A 18 -19.14 -3.86 12.57
N ARG A 19 -20.46 -3.66 12.77
CA ARG A 19 -21.50 -4.08 11.80
C ARG A 19 -21.36 -3.40 10.44
N LEU A 20 -20.89 -2.14 10.41
CA LEU A 20 -20.62 -1.42 9.15
C LEU A 20 -19.36 -1.96 8.45
N LEU A 21 -18.34 -2.37 9.20
CA LEU A 21 -17.10 -2.94 8.66
C LEU A 21 -17.20 -4.43 8.28
N GLY A 22 -18.10 -5.18 8.91
CA GLY A 22 -18.06 -6.65 8.88
C GLY A 22 -18.65 -7.32 7.63
N LYS A 23 -19.70 -6.74 7.02
CA LYS A 23 -20.46 -7.40 5.93
C LYS A 23 -21.13 -6.43 4.94
N GLY A 24 -20.59 -5.23 4.75
CA GLY A 24 -21.08 -4.31 3.71
C GLY A 24 -20.89 -4.86 2.29
N LYS A 25 -21.54 -4.24 1.28
CA LYS A 25 -21.45 -4.59 -0.16
C LYS A 25 -20.01 -4.93 -0.60
N TYR A 26 -19.03 -4.12 -0.18
CA TYR A 26 -17.61 -4.27 -0.51
C TYR A 26 -16.93 -5.47 0.16
N GLY A 27 -17.34 -5.85 1.37
CA GLY A 27 -16.81 -7.06 2.04
C GLY A 27 -17.20 -8.34 1.31
N ARG A 28 -18.36 -8.35 0.64
CA ARG A 28 -18.77 -9.46 -0.26
C ARG A 28 -17.93 -9.47 -1.54
N VAL A 29 -17.66 -8.30 -2.12
CA VAL A 29 -16.82 -8.16 -3.32
C VAL A 29 -15.39 -8.64 -3.06
N LEU A 30 -14.76 -8.21 -1.95
CA LEU A 30 -13.42 -8.66 -1.56
C LEU A 30 -13.35 -10.17 -1.30
N LYS A 31 -14.43 -10.78 -0.82
CA LYS A 31 -14.51 -12.25 -0.65
C LYS A 31 -14.71 -13.01 -1.95
N MET A 32 -15.37 -12.40 -2.95
CA MET A 32 -15.55 -12.97 -4.29
C MET A 32 -14.33 -12.75 -5.20
N ALA A 33 -13.48 -11.77 -4.90
CA ALA A 33 -12.26 -11.50 -5.64
C ALA A 33 -11.26 -12.66 -5.49
N ARG A 34 -10.63 -13.06 -6.61
CA ARG A 34 -9.57 -14.06 -6.60
C ARG A 34 -8.33 -13.48 -5.93
N LYS A 35 -7.87 -14.12 -4.86
CA LYS A 35 -6.58 -13.78 -4.24
C LYS A 35 -5.45 -14.18 -5.20
N PRO A 36 -4.43 -13.32 -5.42
CA PRO A 36 -3.32 -13.67 -6.29
C PRO A 36 -2.54 -14.85 -5.72
N THR A 37 -2.00 -15.69 -6.58
CA THR A 37 -1.03 -16.72 -6.17
C THR A 37 0.31 -16.06 -5.83
N LYS A 38 1.17 -16.77 -5.08
CA LYS A 38 2.52 -16.27 -4.77
C LYS A 38 3.33 -15.99 -6.04
N ASP A 39 3.12 -16.78 -7.08
CA ASP A 39 3.85 -16.63 -8.36
C ASP A 39 3.35 -15.41 -9.15
N GLU A 40 2.03 -15.18 -9.20
CA GLU A 40 1.44 -13.98 -9.83
C GLU A 40 1.92 -12.70 -9.15
N TYR A 41 1.94 -12.72 -7.82
CA TYR A 41 2.46 -11.60 -7.03
C TYR A 41 3.95 -11.37 -7.29
N SER A 42 4.76 -12.42 -7.22
CA SER A 42 6.22 -12.34 -7.42
C SER A 42 6.58 -11.84 -8.81
N LYS A 43 5.90 -12.32 -9.86
CA LYS A 43 6.10 -11.85 -11.24
C LYS A 43 5.78 -10.36 -11.38
N THR A 44 4.67 -9.92 -10.81
CA THR A 44 4.24 -8.52 -10.86
C THR A 44 5.25 -7.60 -10.17
N VAL A 45 5.69 -7.99 -8.97
CA VAL A 45 6.70 -7.23 -8.20
C VAL A 45 8.03 -7.17 -8.95
N MET A 46 8.46 -8.28 -9.57
CA MET A 46 9.71 -8.31 -10.34
C MET A 46 9.67 -7.37 -11.54
N ILE A 47 8.60 -7.40 -12.34
CA ILE A 47 8.45 -6.53 -13.51
C ILE A 47 8.39 -5.06 -13.08
N THR A 48 7.60 -4.75 -12.05
CA THR A 48 7.46 -3.39 -11.52
C THR A 48 8.78 -2.87 -10.95
N GLY A 49 9.49 -3.71 -10.20
CA GLY A 49 10.80 -3.38 -9.63
C GLY A 49 11.86 -3.13 -10.71
N LEU A 50 11.86 -3.94 -11.78
CA LEU A 50 12.74 -3.73 -12.92
C LEU A 50 12.44 -2.42 -13.66
N GLY A 51 11.17 -2.09 -13.85
CA GLY A 51 10.75 -0.80 -14.42
C GLY A 51 11.19 0.39 -13.55
N LEU A 52 11.01 0.30 -12.23
CA LEU A 52 11.44 1.34 -11.29
C LEU A 52 12.97 1.53 -11.33
N PHE A 53 13.71 0.44 -11.40
CA PHE A 53 15.18 0.47 -11.47
C PHE A 53 15.67 1.09 -12.78
N LEU A 54 15.06 0.74 -13.92
CA LEU A 54 15.45 1.30 -15.22
C LEU A 54 15.14 2.80 -15.31
N ILE A 55 13.93 3.22 -14.95
CA ILE A 55 13.52 4.63 -15.02
C ILE A 55 14.30 5.45 -13.99
N GLY A 56 14.42 4.95 -12.76
CA GLY A 56 15.20 5.60 -11.70
C GLY A 56 16.67 5.68 -12.05
N GLY A 57 17.26 4.60 -12.59
CA GLY A 57 18.65 4.55 -13.03
C GLY A 57 18.93 5.50 -14.20
N LEU A 58 18.03 5.59 -15.18
CA LEU A 58 18.16 6.53 -16.29
C LEU A 58 18.08 7.98 -15.81
N GLY A 59 17.10 8.32 -14.99
CA GLY A 59 16.97 9.65 -14.40
C GLY A 59 18.18 10.01 -13.54
N PHE A 60 18.69 9.05 -12.77
CA PHE A 60 19.89 9.22 -11.95
C PHE A 60 21.16 9.40 -12.80
N ALA A 61 21.29 8.65 -13.90
CA ALA A 61 22.41 8.80 -14.84
C ALA A 61 22.42 10.20 -15.47
N ILE A 62 21.26 10.72 -15.89
CA ILE A 62 21.11 12.09 -16.41
C ILE A 62 21.49 13.10 -15.33
N TYR A 63 21.03 12.92 -14.09
CA TYR A 63 21.37 13.81 -12.97
C TYR A 63 22.88 13.87 -12.72
N ILE A 64 23.57 12.72 -12.69
CA ILE A 64 25.03 12.68 -12.55
C ILE A 64 25.68 13.39 -13.74
N LEU A 65 25.20 13.15 -14.95
CA LEU A 65 25.76 13.73 -16.16
C LEU A 65 25.68 15.26 -16.14
N VAL A 66 24.53 15.81 -15.78
CA VAL A 66 24.31 17.26 -15.80
C VAL A 66 24.92 17.95 -14.58
N THR A 67 24.87 17.33 -13.41
CA THR A 67 25.23 18.01 -12.15
C THR A 67 26.69 17.80 -11.76
N ARG A 68 27.26 16.62 -12.07
CA ARG A 68 28.61 16.25 -11.63
C ARG A 68 29.67 16.34 -12.72
N LEU A 69 29.35 16.20 -14.01
CA LEU A 69 30.37 16.41 -15.06
C LEU A 69 30.89 17.85 -15.15
N PRO A 70 30.07 18.91 -15.10
CA PRO A 70 30.60 20.28 -15.26
C PRO A 70 31.65 20.58 -14.17
N GLY A 71 31.33 20.20 -12.93
CA GLY A 71 32.24 20.36 -11.79
C GLY A 71 33.51 19.48 -11.85
N TRP A 72 33.50 18.37 -12.59
CA TRP A 72 34.69 17.51 -12.76
C TRP A 72 35.55 17.91 -13.97
N LEU A 73 34.93 18.48 -15.00
CA LEU A 73 35.59 19.04 -16.19
C LEU A 73 36.09 20.48 -15.98
N GLY A 74 35.76 21.13 -14.85
CA GLY A 74 36.24 22.46 -14.49
C GLY A 74 35.63 23.60 -15.32
N LEU A 75 34.42 23.41 -15.84
CA LEU A 75 33.61 24.41 -16.56
C LEU A 75 32.62 25.13 -15.63
#